data_AF-A0A3N5X542-F1
#
_entry.id   AF-A0A3N5X542-F1
#
_cell.length_a   1.000
_cell.length_b   1.000
_cell.length_c   1.000
_cell.angle_alpha   90.00
_cell.angle_beta   90.00
_cell.angle_gamma   90.00
#
_symmetry.space_group_name_H-M   'P 1'
#
loop_
_entity.id
_entity.type
_entity.pdbx_description
1 polymer ?
#
loop_
_entity_poly.entity_id
_entity_poly.type
_entity_poly.pdbx_seq_one_letter_code
_entity_poly.pdbx_strand_id
1 'polypeptide(L)'
;EAFWNPWLDPAGRSFQIVQSLLAFASGGFFGQGLGQGLPTAIPVVHTDFVFAAIGEEYGLWGALGVLVCFALLVSRAFHIALRAKTGFEQLLAAGIGVMFGLQTIIITAGTLKLLPLTGVTLPLVSYGGSSLATSFVMVGVLLFIASQRVGESASQRVSELTSQPIRNTQYAIRAYPLSPYLLRLSKVFLTAFLIVAGGLIFWQILLAPFLVKRDDNPRPVIAEQKIRRGQLLAANGAPLAETLVDADGLTQRRYPYLDLSSVSGYYSLRYGAGGAEAMFDPLLRGSTGRTAEDLWLDELLHRPLIGQDVPLTINLPAQVAADAALGKQEGAIVIMDIASGAIVVMSSHPTYDPNRLDETWDSLRKDKRAPLLNRATQGLFPMGDLARLVGLMGLYEAGATVPADPLTAPLAEMLAPLGEEGYLATAHQLGLSRFLPSLPSQPGLLPDFNHQGTVRDLAVTPLHLARVAAALELEGRLPTPILSLTTPGGQTPAISPVTARRARVLLTPVDEQIIGFSGQ
;
A
#
# COMPACT_ATOMS: atom_id res chain seq x y z
N GLU A 1 18.84 28.89 10.77
CA GLU A 1 17.39 28.59 10.67
C GLU A 1 17.12 27.15 10.27
N ALA A 2 17.65 26.68 9.12
CA ALA A 2 17.52 25.29 8.65
C ALA A 2 17.87 24.20 9.71
N PHE A 3 18.90 24.42 10.54
CA PHE A 3 19.24 23.49 11.61
C PHE A 3 18.21 23.47 12.76
N TRP A 4 17.63 24.61 13.14
CA TRP A 4 16.70 24.68 14.27
C TRP A 4 15.33 24.10 13.91
N ASN A 5 14.78 24.54 12.77
CA ASN A 5 13.52 24.05 12.24
C ASN A 5 13.63 23.74 10.74
N PRO A 6 14.10 22.54 10.37
CA PRO A 6 14.29 22.15 8.97
C PRO A 6 12.97 22.05 8.20
N TRP A 7 11.86 21.92 8.92
CA TRP A 7 10.51 21.76 8.36
C TRP A 7 9.90 23.07 7.84
N LEU A 8 10.54 24.23 8.06
CA LEU A 8 10.09 25.52 7.51
C LEU A 8 10.37 25.64 6.01
N ASP A 9 11.42 24.98 5.53
CA ASP A 9 11.79 24.94 4.12
C ASP A 9 12.32 23.53 3.77
N PRO A 10 11.42 22.53 3.74
CA PRO A 10 11.80 21.14 3.52
C PRO A 10 12.16 20.87 2.06
N ALA A 11 11.73 21.71 1.12
CA ALA A 11 12.02 21.57 -0.32
C ALA A 11 13.26 22.38 -0.78
N GLY A 12 13.68 23.39 -0.01
CA GLY A 12 14.82 24.23 -0.32
C GLY A 12 16.05 23.90 0.53
N ARG A 13 16.41 24.81 1.44
CA ARG A 13 17.72 24.80 2.14
C ARG A 13 17.90 23.63 3.12
N SER A 14 16.80 23.04 3.59
CA SER A 14 16.84 21.95 4.57
C SER A 14 16.60 20.57 3.95
N PHE A 15 16.43 20.50 2.63
CA PHE A 15 16.02 19.29 1.90
C PHE A 15 16.89 18.07 2.21
N GLN A 16 18.22 18.24 2.18
CA GLN A 16 19.15 17.14 2.47
C GLN A 16 18.98 16.56 3.89
N ILE A 17 18.83 17.43 4.90
CA ILE A 17 18.61 17.01 6.30
C ILE A 17 17.24 16.34 6.43
N VAL A 18 16.20 16.91 5.85
CA VAL A 18 14.84 16.35 5.91
C VAL A 18 14.80 14.97 5.28
N GLN A 19 15.38 14.79 4.09
CA GLN A 19 15.43 13.50 3.43
C GLN A 19 16.26 12.47 4.21
N SER A 20 17.34 12.88 4.88
CA SER A 20 18.11 12.04 5.80
C SER A 20 17.26 11.57 6.99
N LEU A 21 16.51 12.46 7.63
CA LEU A 21 15.64 12.10 8.76
C LEU A 21 14.49 11.17 8.33
N LEU A 22 13.90 11.41 7.15
CA LEU A 22 12.89 10.53 6.56
C LEU A 22 13.47 9.15 6.18
N ALA A 23 14.72 9.09 5.74
CA ALA A 23 15.45 7.85 5.47
C ALA A 23 15.60 6.99 6.73
N PHE A 24 16.11 7.59 7.82
CA PHE A 24 16.21 6.91 9.11
C PHE A 24 14.84 6.45 9.61
N ALA A 25 13.82 7.31 9.53
CA ALA A 25 12.47 6.97 9.95
C ALA A 25 11.89 5.79 9.16
N SER A 26 12.15 5.73 7.85
CA SER A 26 11.63 4.65 7.00
C SER A 26 12.39 3.34 7.21
N GLY A 27 13.66 3.38 7.60
CA GLY A 27 14.45 2.17 7.86
C GLY A 27 14.00 1.36 9.09
N GLY A 28 13.36 1.98 10.10
CA GLY A 28 12.90 1.26 11.29
C GLY A 28 13.97 0.37 11.95
N PHE A 29 13.58 -0.81 12.45
CA PHE A 29 14.54 -1.73 13.09
C PHE A 29 15.43 -2.50 12.10
N PHE A 30 14.85 -3.00 11.01
CA PHE A 30 15.48 -3.99 10.12
C PHE A 30 15.89 -3.42 8.75
N GLY A 31 15.46 -2.20 8.43
CA GLY A 31 15.68 -1.57 7.14
C GLY A 31 14.52 -1.82 6.18
N GLN A 32 14.59 -1.12 5.06
CA GLN A 32 13.73 -1.33 3.90
C GLN A 32 14.27 -2.42 2.96
N GLY A 33 15.51 -2.87 3.17
CA GLY A 33 16.19 -3.86 2.34
C GLY A 33 17.21 -3.27 1.41
N LEU A 34 18.21 -4.10 1.09
CA LEU A 34 19.27 -3.78 0.14
C LEU A 34 18.69 -3.41 -1.22
N GLY A 35 18.91 -2.16 -1.66
CA GLY A 35 18.41 -1.63 -2.92
C GLY A 35 16.89 -1.41 -2.98
N GLN A 36 16.18 -1.59 -1.86
CA GLN A 36 14.74 -1.41 -1.77
C GLN A 36 14.34 -0.06 -1.16
N GLY A 37 15.25 0.60 -0.44
CA GLY A 37 15.10 1.97 0.00
C GLY A 37 15.14 2.98 -1.15
N LEU A 38 15.10 4.26 -0.79
CA LEU A 38 15.24 5.40 -1.70
C LEU A 38 16.45 6.29 -1.33
N PRO A 39 17.67 5.74 -1.22
CA PRO A 39 18.84 6.52 -0.82
C PRO A 39 19.19 7.62 -1.82
N THR A 40 18.83 7.43 -3.10
CA THR A 40 19.05 8.41 -4.18
C THR A 40 18.20 9.68 -4.04
N ALA A 41 17.15 9.67 -3.22
CA ALA A 41 16.38 10.88 -2.91
C ALA A 41 17.18 11.87 -2.05
N ILE A 42 18.24 11.43 -1.38
CA ILE A 42 19.15 12.31 -0.65
C ILE A 42 20.21 12.84 -1.64
N PRO A 43 20.27 14.16 -1.90
CA PRO A 43 21.31 14.71 -2.77
C PRO A 43 22.69 14.43 -2.20
N VAL A 44 23.62 14.00 -3.05
CA VAL A 44 25.02 13.71 -2.68
C VAL A 44 25.16 12.62 -1.60
N VAL A 45 24.24 11.65 -1.58
CA VAL A 45 24.19 10.57 -0.56
C VAL A 45 25.53 9.83 -0.37
N HIS A 46 26.33 9.70 -1.43
CA HIS A 46 27.58 8.94 -1.41
C HIS A 46 28.72 9.61 -0.60
N THR A 47 28.61 10.90 -0.24
CA THR A 47 29.68 11.62 0.49
C THR A 47 29.38 11.80 1.97
N ASP A 48 28.31 12.51 2.32
CA ASP A 48 28.05 13.03 3.67
C ASP A 48 26.80 12.42 4.32
N PHE A 49 25.94 11.76 3.52
CA PHE A 49 24.72 11.10 3.99
C PHE A 49 24.70 9.58 3.80
N VAL A 50 25.86 8.96 3.55
CA VAL A 50 25.94 7.49 3.38
C VAL A 50 25.42 6.76 4.62
N PHE A 51 25.59 7.36 5.80
CA PHE A 51 25.06 6.81 7.05
C PHE A 51 23.53 6.77 7.08
N ALA A 52 22.85 7.75 6.46
CA ALA A 52 21.39 7.76 6.32
C ALA A 52 20.91 6.69 5.34
N ALA A 53 21.63 6.47 4.23
CA ALA A 53 21.35 5.36 3.32
C ALA A 53 21.49 3.99 4.00
N ILE A 54 22.56 3.79 4.80
CA ILE A 54 22.74 2.56 5.59
C ILE A 54 21.59 2.40 6.60
N GLY A 55 21.19 3.48 7.28
CA GLY A 55 20.06 3.47 8.20
C GLY A 55 18.73 3.15 7.52
N GLU A 56 18.54 3.57 6.27
CA GLU A 56 17.34 3.29 5.48
C GLU A 56 17.29 1.82 5.02
N GLU A 57 18.38 1.29 4.47
CA GLU A 57 18.40 -0.06 3.88
C GLU A 57 18.62 -1.18 4.90
N TYR A 58 19.47 -0.97 5.91
CA TYR A 58 19.82 -1.97 6.92
C TYR A 58 19.21 -1.68 8.31
N GLY A 59 18.44 -0.59 8.42
CA GLY A 59 17.74 -0.22 9.63
C GLY A 59 18.66 0.20 10.77
N LEU A 60 18.08 0.20 11.97
CA LEU A 60 18.77 0.52 13.21
C LEU A 60 19.98 -0.39 13.45
N TRP A 61 19.86 -1.69 13.16
CA TRP A 61 20.94 -2.65 13.41
C TRP A 61 22.16 -2.42 12.52
N GLY A 62 21.94 -2.12 11.23
CA GLY A 62 23.03 -1.78 10.32
C GLY A 62 23.75 -0.48 10.73
N ALA A 63 22.98 0.57 11.00
CA ALA A 63 23.53 1.85 11.41
C ALA A 63 24.24 1.77 12.79
N LEU A 64 23.68 1.04 13.75
CA LEU A 64 24.32 0.79 15.04
C LEU A 64 25.58 -0.06 14.88
N GLY A 65 25.58 -1.06 13.98
CA GLY A 65 26.74 -1.86 13.65
C GLY A 65 27.93 -1.01 13.16
N VAL A 66 27.66 -0.03 12.28
CA VAL A 66 28.68 0.94 11.84
C VAL A 66 29.21 1.77 13.00
N LEU A 67 28.32 2.32 13.86
CA LEU A 67 28.74 3.08 15.05
C LEU A 67 29.59 2.25 16.01
N VAL A 68 29.21 0.99 16.24
CA VAL A 68 29.96 0.05 17.09
C VAL A 68 31.34 -0.24 16.49
N CYS A 69 31.45 -0.43 15.18
CA CYS A 69 32.73 -0.62 14.50
C CYS A 69 33.67 0.57 14.72
N PHE A 70 33.18 1.81 14.59
CA PHE A 70 33.97 3.00 14.88
C PHE A 70 34.30 3.17 16.37
N ALA A 71 33.35 2.89 17.27
CA ALA A 71 33.62 2.94 18.70
C ALA A 71 34.73 1.94 19.10
N LEU A 72 34.72 0.74 18.51
CA LEU A 72 35.79 -0.25 18.68
C LEU A 72 37.11 0.21 18.08
N LEU A 73 37.11 0.77 16.86
CA LEU A 73 38.31 1.30 16.21
C LEU A 73 38.98 2.39 17.07
N VAL A 74 38.20 3.36 17.54
CA VAL A 74 38.66 4.47 18.38
C VAL A 74 39.14 3.96 19.74
N SER A 75 38.40 3.05 20.37
CA SER A 75 38.82 2.40 21.62
C SER A 75 40.15 1.65 21.45
N ARG A 76 40.34 0.95 20.33
CA ARG A 76 41.59 0.26 20.00
C ARG A 76 42.73 1.23 19.76
N ALA A 77 42.50 2.37 19.10
CA ALA A 77 43.51 3.41 18.92
C ALA A 77 43.99 3.97 20.27
N PHE A 78 43.08 4.29 21.19
CA PHE A 78 43.45 4.72 22.54
C PHE A 78 44.17 3.62 23.34
N HIS A 79 43.76 2.36 23.17
CA HIS A 79 44.43 1.23 23.80
C HIS A 79 45.86 1.02 23.28
N ILE A 80 46.09 1.25 21.98
CA ILE A 80 47.43 1.27 21.38
C ILE A 80 48.24 2.43 21.96
N ALA A 81 47.66 3.63 22.05
CA ALA A 81 48.32 4.81 22.61
C ALA A 81 48.74 4.63 24.09
N LEU A 82 47.89 4.00 24.90
CA LEU A 82 48.19 3.69 26.31
C LEU A 82 49.35 2.70 26.48
N ARG A 83 49.64 1.92 25.44
CA ARG A 83 50.65 0.85 25.43
C ARG A 83 51.86 1.15 24.53
N ALA A 84 51.93 2.36 23.96
CA ALA A 84 53.01 2.78 23.08
C ALA A 84 54.34 2.91 23.84
N LYS A 85 55.46 2.73 23.13
CA LYS A 85 56.81 2.68 23.74
C LYS A 85 57.37 4.07 23.97
N THR A 86 57.06 5.00 23.07
CA THR A 86 57.57 6.37 23.12
C THR A 86 56.43 7.37 23.31
N GLY A 87 56.75 8.54 23.88
CA GLY A 87 55.76 9.62 24.01
C GLY A 87 55.25 10.11 22.65
N PHE A 88 56.10 10.07 21.62
CA PHE A 88 55.70 10.38 20.24
C PHE A 88 54.67 9.39 19.70
N GLU A 89 54.94 8.08 19.81
CA GLU A 89 53.99 7.04 19.37
C GLU A 89 52.67 7.10 20.14
N GLN A 90 52.73 7.41 21.44
CA GLN A 90 51.55 7.61 22.27
C GLN A 90 50.68 8.77 21.75
N LEU A 91 51.28 9.93 21.49
CA LEU A 91 50.59 11.10 20.95
C LEU A 91 50.07 10.85 19.53
N LEU A 92 50.85 10.19 18.69
CA LEU A 92 50.48 9.86 17.31
C LEU A 92 49.27 8.92 17.26
N ALA A 93 49.31 7.81 18.01
CA ALA A 93 48.20 6.86 18.08
C ALA A 93 46.94 7.50 18.68
N ALA A 94 47.10 8.33 19.72
CA ALA A 94 45.98 9.08 20.31
C ALA A 94 45.40 10.09 19.31
N GLY A 95 46.24 10.82 18.58
CA GLY A 95 45.82 11.79 17.56
C GLY A 95 45.03 11.14 16.42
N ILE A 96 45.49 9.98 15.94
CA ILE A 96 44.74 9.20 14.93
C ILE A 96 43.38 8.74 15.50
N GLY A 97 43.34 8.26 16.74
CA GLY A 97 42.09 7.89 17.42
C GLY A 97 41.11 9.06 17.54
N VAL A 98 41.62 10.25 17.87
CA VAL A 98 40.84 11.49 17.92
C VAL A 98 40.32 11.87 16.54
N MET A 99 41.15 11.78 15.49
CA MET A 99 40.73 12.09 14.12
C MET A 99 39.57 11.20 13.67
N PHE A 100 39.69 9.87 13.80
CA PHE A 100 38.61 8.96 13.46
C PHE A 100 37.35 9.19 14.30
N GLY A 101 37.50 9.38 15.61
CA GLY A 101 36.37 9.58 16.51
C GLY A 101 35.62 10.87 16.22
N LEU A 102 36.35 11.99 16.12
CA LEU A 102 35.75 13.30 15.95
C LEU A 102 35.07 13.41 14.59
N GLN A 103 35.73 12.96 13.52
CA GLN A 103 35.16 12.99 12.17
C GLN A 103 33.90 12.14 12.08
N THR A 104 33.91 10.92 12.64
CA THR A 104 32.74 10.03 12.68
C THR A 104 31.59 10.67 13.46
N ILE A 105 31.86 11.17 14.68
CA ILE A 105 30.81 11.78 15.51
C ILE A 105 30.21 13.00 14.81
N ILE A 106 31.03 13.89 14.25
CA ILE A 106 30.54 15.09 13.58
C ILE A 106 29.62 14.74 12.42
N ILE A 107 30.01 13.79 11.56
CA ILE A 107 29.19 13.46 10.39
C ILE A 107 27.91 12.73 10.78
N THR A 108 27.97 11.71 11.66
CA THR A 108 26.77 10.96 12.07
C THR A 108 25.82 11.79 12.93
N ALA A 109 26.35 12.66 13.78
CA ALA A 109 25.54 13.61 14.54
C ALA A 109 24.94 14.68 13.62
N GLY A 110 25.67 15.08 12.57
CA GLY A 110 25.21 15.98 11.52
C GLY A 110 23.98 15.43 10.79
N THR A 111 24.06 14.18 10.31
CA THR A 111 22.94 13.52 9.61
C THR A 111 21.71 13.30 10.49
N LEU A 112 21.89 13.23 11.82
CA LEU A 112 20.83 13.07 12.82
C LEU A 112 20.34 14.40 13.41
N LYS A 113 20.73 15.55 12.85
CA LYS A 113 20.34 16.89 13.34
C LYS A 113 20.77 17.14 14.81
N LEU A 114 21.81 16.47 15.28
CA LEU A 114 22.42 16.71 16.59
C LEU A 114 23.51 17.79 16.53
N LEU A 115 24.21 17.89 15.39
CA LEU A 115 25.22 18.90 15.11
C LEU A 115 24.97 19.54 13.73
N PRO A 116 25.48 20.75 13.46
CA PRO A 116 25.42 21.31 12.11
C PRO A 116 26.24 20.48 11.13
N LEU A 117 25.75 20.34 9.89
CA LEU A 117 26.45 19.65 8.82
C LEU A 117 27.72 20.41 8.42
N THR A 118 28.81 19.68 8.25
CA THR A 118 30.14 20.24 7.93
C THR A 118 30.67 19.76 6.58
N GLY A 119 29.95 18.91 5.85
CA GLY A 119 30.32 18.42 4.52
C GLY A 119 31.55 17.49 4.51
N VAL A 120 31.85 16.83 5.63
CA VAL A 120 33.01 15.94 5.76
C VAL A 120 32.61 14.48 5.46
N THR A 121 33.51 13.71 4.84
CA THR A 121 33.27 12.30 4.53
C THR A 121 33.31 11.42 5.78
N LEU A 122 32.45 10.40 5.88
CA LEU A 122 32.60 9.33 6.88
C LEU A 122 33.86 8.51 6.54
N PRO A 123 34.86 8.40 7.44
CA PRO A 123 36.10 7.69 7.15
C PRO A 123 35.82 6.26 6.69
N LEU A 124 36.60 5.70 5.76
CA LEU A 124 36.50 4.30 5.27
C LEU A 124 35.18 3.89 4.59
N VAL A 125 34.10 4.67 4.69
CA VAL A 125 32.76 4.31 4.18
C VAL A 125 32.32 5.22 3.05
N SER A 126 32.46 6.53 3.23
CA SER A 126 32.03 7.52 2.23
C SER A 126 32.99 7.62 1.05
N TYR A 127 32.44 8.02 -0.09
CA TYR A 127 33.25 8.34 -1.27
C TYR A 127 34.11 9.59 -1.00
N GLY A 128 35.42 9.44 -1.10
CA GLY A 128 36.40 10.52 -0.93
C GLY A 128 37.80 9.99 -1.20
N GLY A 129 38.26 10.05 -2.46
CA GLY A 129 39.46 9.35 -2.92
C GLY A 129 40.70 9.56 -2.04
N SER A 130 41.05 10.82 -1.74
CA SER A 130 42.19 11.15 -0.87
C SER A 130 41.92 10.83 0.62
N SER A 131 40.70 11.04 1.09
CA SER A 131 40.26 10.75 2.46
C SER A 131 40.35 9.26 2.79
N LEU A 132 39.95 8.40 1.84
CA LEU A 132 40.02 6.95 1.96
C LEU A 132 41.47 6.46 2.01
N ALA A 133 42.32 6.92 1.09
CA ALA A 133 43.74 6.59 1.08
C ALA A 133 44.44 7.02 2.39
N THR A 134 44.17 8.25 2.86
CA THR A 134 44.73 8.76 4.12
C THR A 134 44.24 7.94 5.32
N SER A 135 42.98 7.51 5.31
CA SER A 135 42.41 6.64 6.35
C SER A 135 43.13 5.30 6.43
N PHE A 136 43.44 4.66 5.30
CA PHE A 136 44.22 3.42 5.28
C PHE A 136 45.66 3.62 5.78
N VAL A 137 46.31 4.73 5.42
CA VAL A 137 47.65 5.07 5.95
C VAL A 137 47.60 5.24 7.48
N MET A 138 46.60 5.96 8.01
CA MET A 138 46.42 6.14 9.45
C MET A 138 46.21 4.79 10.19
N VAL A 139 45.40 3.89 9.63
CA VAL A 139 45.24 2.53 10.18
C VAL A 139 46.56 1.74 10.11
N GLY A 140 47.30 1.84 9.01
CA GLY A 140 48.61 1.22 8.86
C GLY A 140 49.62 1.68 9.91
N VAL A 141 49.63 2.98 10.23
CA VAL A 141 50.45 3.55 11.30
C VAL A 141 50.04 3.00 12.68
N LEU A 142 48.74 2.92 12.97
CA LEU A 142 48.27 2.31 14.21
C LEU A 142 48.69 0.84 14.34
N LEU A 143 48.57 0.06 13.26
CA LEU A 143 48.99 -1.34 13.22
C LEU A 143 50.51 -1.48 13.38
N PHE A 144 51.29 -0.58 12.77
CA PHE A 144 52.74 -0.54 12.93
C PHE A 144 53.13 -0.34 14.40
N ILE A 145 52.58 0.68 15.07
CA ILE A 145 52.82 0.94 16.49
C ILE A 145 52.39 -0.26 17.35
N ALA A 146 51.25 -0.89 17.03
CA ALA A 146 50.78 -2.07 17.74
C ALA A 146 51.71 -3.29 17.56
N SER A 147 52.29 -3.47 16.36
CA SER A 147 53.14 -4.62 16.01
C SER A 147 54.48 -4.64 16.74
N GLN A 148 55.05 -3.46 17.02
CA GLN A 148 56.33 -3.33 17.74
C GLN A 148 56.32 -4.00 19.12
N ARG A 149 55.13 -4.28 19.67
CA ARG A 149 54.92 -4.99 20.94
C ARG A 149 55.05 -6.51 20.82
N VAL A 150 54.57 -7.09 19.72
CA VAL A 150 54.53 -8.55 19.54
C VAL A 150 55.95 -9.12 19.44
N GLY A 151 56.86 -8.40 18.78
CA GLY A 151 58.27 -8.78 18.67
C GLY A 151 59.01 -8.83 20.02
N GLU A 152 58.69 -7.93 20.96
CA GLU A 152 59.31 -7.92 22.29
C GLU A 152 58.77 -8.99 23.21
N SER A 153 57.46 -9.28 23.20
CA SER A 153 56.90 -10.35 24.03
C SER A 153 57.42 -11.73 23.64
N ALA A 154 57.75 -11.94 22.36
CA ALA A 154 58.41 -13.15 21.88
C ALA A 154 59.89 -13.18 22.29
N SER A 155 60.61 -12.08 22.13
CA SER A 155 62.04 -11.97 22.51
C SER A 155 62.27 -12.09 24.02
N GLN A 156 61.38 -11.50 24.84
CA GLN A 156 61.41 -11.60 26.30
C GLN A 156 61.08 -13.01 26.79
N ARG A 157 60.06 -13.67 26.21
CA ARG A 157 59.75 -15.08 26.54
C ARG A 157 60.90 -16.02 26.19
N VAL A 158 61.57 -15.82 25.05
CA VAL A 158 62.75 -16.61 24.67
C VAL A 158 63.89 -16.37 25.66
N SER A 159 64.13 -15.13 26.08
CA SER A 159 65.15 -14.79 27.09
C SER A 159 64.84 -15.37 28.48
N GLU A 160 63.57 -15.34 28.91
CA GLU A 160 63.08 -15.95 30.16
C GLU A 160 63.19 -17.48 30.14
N LEU A 161 62.96 -18.13 28.99
CA LEU A 161 63.14 -19.58 28.82
C LEU A 161 64.63 -19.99 28.91
N THR A 162 65.57 -19.09 28.60
CA THR A 162 67.02 -19.34 28.67
C THR A 162 67.70 -18.89 29.96
N SER A 163 67.02 -18.23 30.90
CA SER A 163 67.65 -17.71 32.14
C SER A 163 67.00 -18.24 33.43
N GLN A 164 67.78 -18.96 34.25
CA GLN A 164 67.41 -19.37 35.63
C GLN A 164 67.60 -18.21 36.63
N PRO A 165 66.92 -18.24 37.79
CA PRO A 165 66.25 -17.06 38.33
C PRO A 165 67.15 -16.20 39.20
N ILE A 166 67.14 -14.88 38.96
CA ILE A 166 67.53 -13.91 39.97
C ILE A 166 66.38 -12.93 40.20
N ARG A 167 66.00 -12.92 41.49
CA ARG A 167 65.14 -12.03 42.25
C ARG A 167 64.81 -10.65 41.66
N ASN A 168 63.57 -10.25 41.95
CA ASN A 168 63.09 -8.88 42.06
C ASN A 168 63.34 -7.98 40.86
N THR A 169 62.49 -8.11 39.84
CA THR A 169 62.17 -6.95 39.02
C THR A 169 60.75 -6.55 39.34
N GLN A 170 60.62 -5.52 40.16
CA GLN A 170 59.48 -4.63 40.08
C GLN A 170 59.40 -4.18 38.61
N TYR A 171 58.57 -4.85 37.81
CA TYR A 171 58.15 -4.36 36.51
C TYR A 171 57.28 -3.14 36.78
N ALA A 172 57.95 -2.02 37.09
CA ALA A 172 57.34 -0.73 37.17
C ALA A 172 56.60 -0.52 35.86
N ILE A 173 55.26 -0.55 35.93
CA ILE A 173 54.40 0.01 34.91
C ILE A 173 54.98 1.40 34.68
N ARG A 174 55.68 1.59 33.55
CA ARG A 174 56.20 2.90 33.14
C ARG A 174 54.95 3.72 32.83
N ALA A 175 54.34 4.26 33.87
CA ALA A 175 53.13 5.05 33.80
C ALA A 175 53.52 6.36 33.13
N TYR A 176 53.38 6.40 31.80
CA TYR A 176 53.49 7.65 31.08
C TYR A 176 52.47 8.62 31.68
N PRO A 177 52.86 9.88 31.99
CA PRO A 177 52.00 10.84 32.69
C PRO A 177 50.69 11.15 31.95
N LEU A 178 50.62 10.83 30.65
CA LEU A 178 49.46 11.06 29.79
C LEU A 178 48.36 9.99 29.90
N SER A 179 48.65 8.83 30.50
CA SER A 179 47.70 7.71 30.61
C SER A 179 46.32 8.06 31.22
N PRO A 180 46.20 8.82 32.32
CA PRO A 180 44.88 9.20 32.85
C PRO A 180 44.09 10.11 31.90
N TYR A 181 44.77 10.97 31.13
CA TYR A 181 44.13 11.86 30.16
C TYR A 181 43.59 11.08 28.96
N LEU A 182 44.35 10.11 28.46
CA LEU A 182 43.91 9.22 27.37
C LEU A 182 42.69 8.38 27.77
N LEU A 183 42.64 7.87 29.00
CA LEU A 183 41.48 7.15 29.51
C LEU A 183 40.24 8.04 29.64
N ARG A 184 40.40 9.29 30.12
CA ARG A 184 39.30 10.26 30.16
C ARG A 184 38.80 10.57 28.75
N LEU A 185 39.72 10.81 27.81
CA LEU A 185 39.39 11.10 26.42
C LEU A 185 38.67 9.94 25.74
N SER A 186 39.14 8.70 25.94
CA SER A 186 38.46 7.50 25.44
C SER A 186 37.04 7.37 26.00
N LYS A 187 36.81 7.69 27.29
CA LYS A 187 35.47 7.71 27.87
C LYS A 187 34.59 8.78 27.24
N VAL A 188 35.12 9.97 26.96
CA VAL A 188 34.40 11.05 26.27
C VAL A 188 33.93 10.59 24.89
N PHE A 189 34.82 9.99 24.10
CA PHE A 189 34.44 9.44 22.79
C PHE A 189 33.37 8.35 22.91
N LEU A 190 33.52 7.42 23.85
CA LEU A 190 32.51 6.38 24.07
C LEU A 190 31.15 6.97 24.45
N THR A 191 31.12 7.97 25.33
CA THR A 191 29.87 8.67 25.68
C THR A 191 29.27 9.41 24.48
N ALA A 192 30.10 10.02 23.63
CA ALA A 192 29.61 10.69 22.43
C ALA A 192 29.00 9.71 21.42
N PHE A 193 29.62 8.53 21.22
CA PHE A 193 29.02 7.47 20.40
C PHE A 193 27.68 6.99 20.96
N LEU A 194 27.54 6.86 22.28
CA LEU A 194 26.27 6.51 22.92
C LEU A 194 25.20 7.59 22.72
N ILE A 195 25.58 8.87 22.76
CA ILE A 195 24.65 9.99 22.47
C ILE A 195 24.17 9.92 21.01
N VAL A 196 25.08 9.69 20.06
CA VAL A 196 24.73 9.53 18.64
C VAL A 196 23.81 8.32 18.44
N ALA A 197 24.10 7.18 19.06
CA ALA A 197 23.25 6.00 19.02
C ALA A 197 21.86 6.26 19.62
N GLY A 198 21.78 7.02 20.72
CA GLY A 198 20.50 7.48 21.29
C GLY A 198 19.71 8.38 20.33
N GLY A 199 20.39 9.30 19.64
CA GLY A 199 19.78 10.12 18.59
C GLY A 199 19.26 9.30 17.41
N LEU A 200 19.99 8.27 17.00
CA LEU A 200 19.56 7.33 15.97
C LEU A 200 18.26 6.62 16.38
N ILE A 201 18.21 6.04 17.59
CA ILE A 201 17.02 5.39 18.14
C ILE A 201 15.83 6.36 18.18
N PHE A 202 16.08 7.61 18.58
CA PHE A 202 15.04 8.64 18.64
C PHE A 202 14.38 8.89 17.28
N TRP A 203 15.17 9.11 16.23
CA TRP A 203 14.62 9.38 14.89
C TRP A 203 14.04 8.14 14.20
N GLN A 204 14.72 7.00 14.34
CA GLN A 204 14.40 5.77 13.61
C GLN A 204 13.29 4.94 14.23
N ILE A 205 13.09 5.03 15.56
CA ILE A 205 12.08 4.23 16.27
C ILE A 205 11.01 5.12 16.91
N LEU A 206 11.41 6.10 17.73
CA LEU A 206 10.44 6.86 18.53
C LEU A 206 9.62 7.83 17.67
N LEU A 207 10.27 8.54 16.75
CA LEU A 207 9.59 9.53 15.90
C LEU A 207 9.18 9.00 14.51
N ALA A 208 9.66 7.81 14.14
CA ALA A 208 9.40 7.21 12.84
C ALA A 208 7.90 7.12 12.47
N PRO A 209 6.97 6.70 13.35
CA PRO A 209 5.54 6.61 13.00
C PRO A 209 4.93 7.93 12.54
N PHE A 210 5.46 9.06 13.02
CA PHE A 210 5.01 10.40 12.64
C PHE A 210 5.67 10.88 11.37
N LEU A 211 6.95 10.55 11.16
CA LEU A 211 7.72 10.99 10.00
C LEU A 211 7.36 10.22 8.73
N VAL A 212 7.13 8.91 8.84
CA VAL A 212 6.78 8.06 7.69
C VAL A 212 5.46 8.51 7.07
N LYS A 213 4.49 8.91 7.89
CA LYS A 213 3.13 9.32 7.49
C LYS A 213 3.01 10.76 6.97
N ARG A 214 4.10 11.52 6.91
CA ARG A 214 4.03 12.91 6.44
C ARG A 214 3.75 12.97 4.95
N ASP A 215 3.00 13.99 4.55
CA ASP A 215 2.64 14.22 3.15
C ASP A 215 3.85 14.57 2.26
N ASP A 216 4.93 15.08 2.85
CA ASP A 216 6.19 15.42 2.14
C ASP A 216 7.15 14.22 2.00
N ASN A 217 6.77 13.03 2.49
CA ASN A 217 7.58 11.83 2.37
C ASN A 217 7.23 11.02 1.10
N PRO A 218 8.13 10.91 0.10
CA PRO A 218 7.85 10.17 -1.12
C PRO A 218 7.96 8.65 -0.97
N ARG A 219 8.58 8.15 0.12
CA ARG A 219 8.93 6.73 0.29
C ARG A 219 7.72 5.78 0.33
N PRO A 220 6.63 6.08 1.06
CA PRO A 220 5.45 5.21 1.06
C PRO A 220 4.82 5.08 -0.34
N VAL A 221 4.81 6.16 -1.12
CA VAL A 221 4.26 6.17 -2.48
C VAL A 221 5.09 5.30 -3.40
N ILE A 222 6.41 5.39 -3.33
CA ILE A 222 7.32 4.57 -4.14
C ILE A 222 7.27 3.10 -3.72
N ALA A 223 7.20 2.82 -2.41
CA ALA A 223 7.02 1.46 -1.92
C ALA A 223 5.71 0.84 -2.43
N GLU A 224 4.62 1.60 -2.46
CA GLU A 224 3.36 1.18 -3.05
C GLU A 224 3.47 0.98 -4.57
N GLN A 225 4.19 1.85 -5.29
CA GLN A 225 4.46 1.69 -6.74
C GLN A 225 5.30 0.46 -7.08
N LYS A 226 6.11 -0.06 -6.16
CA LYS A 226 6.89 -1.30 -6.39
C LYS A 226 6.02 -2.57 -6.32
N ILE A 227 4.80 -2.48 -5.79
CA ILE A 227 3.89 -3.62 -5.69
C ILE A 227 3.38 -4.00 -7.08
N ARG A 228 3.65 -5.24 -7.50
CA ARG A 228 3.18 -5.75 -8.79
C ARG A 228 1.75 -6.23 -8.65
N ARG A 229 0.79 -5.34 -8.90
CA ARG A 229 -0.63 -5.69 -8.84
C ARG A 229 -1.01 -6.69 -9.93
N GLY A 230 -1.87 -7.65 -9.58
CA GLY A 230 -2.45 -8.61 -10.52
C GLY A 230 -3.36 -7.94 -11.54
N GLN A 231 -3.61 -8.59 -12.67
CA GLN A 231 -4.44 -8.08 -13.75
C GLN A 231 -5.93 -8.32 -13.50
N LEU A 232 -6.78 -7.41 -13.98
CA LEU A 232 -8.20 -7.70 -14.17
C LEU A 232 -8.39 -8.25 -15.57
N LEU A 233 -8.92 -9.46 -15.67
CA LEU A 233 -9.12 -10.15 -16.95
C LEU A 233 -10.62 -10.24 -17.26
N ALA A 234 -11.00 -10.12 -18.53
CA ALA A 234 -12.34 -10.45 -18.99
C ALA A 234 -12.56 -11.98 -19.00
N ALA A 235 -13.80 -12.41 -19.22
CA ALA A 235 -14.14 -13.84 -19.27
C ALA A 235 -13.39 -14.62 -20.38
N ASN A 236 -12.97 -13.93 -21.45
CA ASN A 236 -12.16 -14.49 -22.53
C ASN A 236 -10.63 -14.36 -22.30
N GLY A 237 -10.20 -13.85 -21.14
CA GLY A 237 -8.80 -13.62 -20.79
C GLY A 237 -8.21 -12.30 -21.31
N ALA A 238 -8.98 -11.44 -21.98
CA ALA A 238 -8.49 -10.13 -22.41
C ALA A 238 -8.24 -9.20 -21.20
N PRO A 239 -7.16 -8.41 -21.18
CA PRO A 239 -6.86 -7.52 -20.06
C PRO A 239 -7.83 -6.33 -20.03
N LEU A 240 -8.51 -6.16 -18.89
CA LEU A 240 -9.35 -5.00 -18.57
C LEU A 240 -8.60 -3.97 -17.73
N ALA A 241 -7.66 -4.44 -16.90
CA ALA A 241 -6.69 -3.61 -16.20
C ALA A 241 -5.37 -4.38 -16.08
N GLU A 242 -4.27 -3.74 -16.44
CA GLU A 242 -2.95 -4.35 -16.46
C GLU A 242 -1.91 -3.48 -15.75
N THR A 243 -0.85 -4.11 -15.29
CA THR A 243 0.26 -3.45 -14.60
C THR A 243 1.46 -3.40 -15.54
N LEU A 244 1.84 -2.20 -15.95
CA LEU A 244 3.07 -1.94 -16.69
C LEU A 244 4.21 -1.73 -15.70
N VAL A 245 5.39 -2.24 -16.03
CA VAL A 245 6.59 -2.08 -15.22
C VAL A 245 7.61 -1.30 -16.04
N ASP A 246 8.08 -0.18 -15.49
CA ASP A 246 9.09 0.66 -16.12
C ASP A 246 10.51 0.09 -15.90
N ALA A 247 11.52 0.65 -16.58
CA ALA A 247 12.92 0.26 -16.46
C ALA A 247 13.45 0.35 -15.02
N ASP A 248 12.94 1.30 -14.24
CA ASP A 248 13.28 1.50 -12.82
C ASP A 248 12.54 0.53 -11.88
N GLY A 249 11.73 -0.40 -12.41
CA GLY A 249 10.97 -1.37 -11.64
C GLY A 249 9.71 -0.81 -10.97
N LEU A 250 9.38 0.46 -11.20
CA LEU A 250 8.13 1.08 -10.76
C LEU A 250 6.97 0.58 -11.60
N THR A 251 5.82 0.40 -10.96
CA THR A 251 4.61 -0.08 -11.64
C THR A 251 3.63 1.06 -11.90
N GLN A 252 2.99 1.01 -13.06
CA GLN A 252 1.90 1.90 -13.45
C GLN A 252 0.70 1.07 -13.90
N ARG A 253 -0.50 1.47 -13.47
CA ARG A 253 -1.74 0.81 -13.85
C ARG A 253 -2.25 1.36 -15.18
N ARG A 254 -2.62 0.49 -16.12
CA ARG A 254 -3.23 0.84 -17.41
C ARG A 254 -4.57 0.14 -17.58
N TYR A 255 -5.54 0.86 -18.12
CA TYR A 255 -6.88 0.38 -18.46
C TYR A 255 -7.09 0.45 -19.97
N PRO A 256 -7.07 -0.69 -20.70
CA PRO A 256 -7.22 -0.70 -22.15
C PRO A 256 -8.61 -0.30 -22.64
N TYR A 257 -9.67 -0.67 -21.90
CA TYR A 257 -11.05 -0.41 -22.28
C TYR A 257 -11.69 0.63 -21.35
N LEU A 258 -11.75 1.87 -21.82
CA LEU A 258 -12.10 3.05 -21.01
C LEU A 258 -13.57 3.09 -20.59
N ASP A 259 -14.48 2.61 -21.44
CA ASP A 259 -15.92 2.68 -21.17
C ASP A 259 -16.37 1.76 -20.03
N LEU A 260 -15.55 0.76 -19.67
CA LEU A 260 -15.78 -0.08 -18.50
C LEU A 260 -15.34 0.56 -17.18
N SER A 261 -14.86 1.81 -17.18
CA SER A 261 -14.31 2.50 -16.00
C SER A 261 -15.25 2.58 -14.80
N SER A 262 -16.57 2.59 -15.01
CA SER A 262 -17.53 2.52 -13.90
C SER A 262 -17.54 1.17 -13.17
N VAL A 263 -17.11 0.10 -13.84
CA VAL A 263 -17.08 -1.27 -13.32
C VAL A 263 -15.67 -1.66 -12.90
N SER A 264 -14.68 -1.53 -13.79
CA SER A 264 -13.28 -1.76 -13.45
C SER A 264 -12.85 -0.84 -12.32
N GLY A 265 -13.39 0.38 -12.31
CA GLY A 265 -12.99 1.43 -11.40
C GLY A 265 -11.64 2.01 -11.81
N TYR A 266 -10.87 2.38 -10.81
CA TYR A 266 -9.54 2.97 -10.96
C TYR A 266 -8.65 2.56 -9.80
N TYR A 267 -7.35 2.71 -9.99
CA TYR A 267 -6.33 2.65 -8.94
C TYR A 267 -5.44 3.88 -9.09
N SER A 268 -5.44 4.73 -8.07
CA SER A 268 -4.59 5.92 -7.97
C SER A 268 -3.92 5.95 -6.60
N LEU A 269 -2.63 6.29 -6.59
CA LEU A 269 -1.87 6.48 -5.36
C LEU A 269 -2.41 7.67 -4.55
N ARG A 270 -3.08 8.62 -5.20
CA ARG A 270 -3.62 9.83 -4.59
C ARG A 270 -5.07 9.66 -4.12
N TYR A 271 -5.89 8.96 -4.90
CA TYR A 271 -7.33 8.85 -4.67
C TYR A 271 -7.81 7.45 -4.26
N GLY A 272 -6.88 6.51 -4.08
CA GLY A 272 -7.17 5.14 -3.70
C GLY A 272 -7.70 4.31 -4.87
N ALA A 273 -8.49 3.28 -4.54
CA ALA A 273 -9.10 2.39 -5.51
C ALA A 273 -10.63 2.56 -5.55
N GLY A 274 -11.24 2.30 -6.71
CA GLY A 274 -12.69 2.28 -6.91
C GLY A 274 -13.17 1.02 -7.65
N GLY A 275 -14.48 0.77 -7.67
CA GLY A 275 -15.07 -0.33 -8.48
C GLY A 275 -14.48 -1.71 -8.18
N ALA A 276 -14.22 -2.49 -9.23
CA ALA A 276 -13.63 -3.82 -9.13
C ALA A 276 -12.20 -3.81 -8.54
N GLU A 277 -11.41 -2.76 -8.80
CA GLU A 277 -10.08 -2.58 -8.17
C GLU A 277 -10.17 -2.52 -6.64
N ALA A 278 -11.15 -1.79 -6.10
CA ALA A 278 -11.37 -1.71 -4.66
C ALA A 278 -11.89 -3.04 -4.09
N MET A 279 -12.84 -3.67 -4.80
CA MET A 279 -13.47 -4.90 -4.35
C MET A 279 -12.49 -6.08 -4.28
N PHE A 280 -11.55 -6.14 -5.23
CA PHE A 280 -10.54 -7.21 -5.30
C PHE A 280 -9.15 -6.76 -4.83
N ASP A 281 -9.02 -5.59 -4.17
CA ASP A 281 -7.74 -5.04 -3.74
C ASP A 281 -6.85 -6.04 -2.98
N PRO A 282 -7.37 -6.86 -2.03
CA PRO A 282 -6.53 -7.84 -1.34
C PRO A 282 -5.91 -8.90 -2.26
N LEU A 283 -6.66 -9.35 -3.27
CA LEU A 283 -6.20 -10.34 -4.26
C LEU A 283 -5.20 -9.69 -5.22
N LEU A 284 -5.55 -8.51 -5.72
CA LEU A 284 -4.75 -7.73 -6.66
C LEU A 284 -3.44 -7.26 -6.05
N ARG A 285 -3.38 -7.00 -4.75
CA ARG A 285 -2.14 -6.64 -4.03
C ARG A 285 -1.33 -7.87 -3.59
N GLY A 286 -1.96 -9.06 -3.58
CA GLY A 286 -1.31 -10.31 -3.15
C GLY A 286 -1.27 -10.50 -1.64
N SER A 287 -2.15 -9.83 -0.89
CA SER A 287 -2.26 -9.97 0.57
C SER A 287 -3.23 -11.09 1.00
N THR A 288 -4.06 -11.60 0.09
CA THR A 288 -5.01 -12.69 0.40
C THR A 288 -4.30 -13.99 0.78
N GLY A 289 -4.76 -14.61 1.86
CA GLY A 289 -4.26 -15.91 2.34
C GLY A 289 -2.91 -15.83 3.06
N ARG A 290 -2.34 -14.63 3.23
CA ARG A 290 -1.13 -14.42 4.05
C ARG A 290 -1.50 -14.03 5.47
N THR A 291 -0.89 -14.68 6.43
CA THR A 291 -1.00 -14.27 7.83
C THR A 291 -0.17 -13.01 8.09
N ALA A 292 -0.40 -12.34 9.22
CA ALA A 292 0.44 -11.21 9.63
C ALA A 292 1.92 -11.63 9.77
N GLU A 293 2.18 -12.89 10.12
CA GLU A 293 3.54 -13.45 10.21
C GLU A 293 4.18 -13.60 8.84
N ASP A 294 3.44 -14.07 7.83
CA ASP A 294 3.92 -14.18 6.46
C ASP A 294 4.25 -12.80 5.88
N LEU A 295 3.35 -11.83 6.08
CA LEU A 295 3.57 -10.45 5.64
C LEU A 295 4.80 -9.82 6.32
N TRP A 296 4.97 -10.06 7.62
CA TRP A 296 6.15 -9.61 8.36
C TRP A 296 7.44 -10.29 7.89
N LEU A 297 7.40 -11.60 7.60
CA LEU A 297 8.55 -12.34 7.09
C LEU A 297 8.91 -11.89 5.67
N ASP A 298 7.92 -11.63 4.82
CA ASP A 298 8.14 -11.09 3.49
C ASP A 298 8.71 -9.67 3.53
N GLU A 299 8.28 -8.84 4.48
CA GLU A 299 8.88 -7.53 4.77
C GLU A 299 10.33 -7.68 5.21
N LEU A 300 10.62 -8.58 6.17
CA LEU A 300 11.99 -8.89 6.64
C LEU A 300 12.89 -9.47 5.54
N LEU A 301 12.33 -10.28 4.64
CA LEU A 301 13.03 -10.89 3.50
C LEU A 301 13.01 -10.00 2.26
N HIS A 302 12.37 -8.82 2.33
CA HIS A 302 12.29 -7.84 1.25
C HIS A 302 11.71 -8.41 -0.05
N ARG A 303 10.72 -9.31 0.08
CA ARG A 303 10.05 -9.94 -1.06
C ARG A 303 8.98 -8.98 -1.59
N PRO A 304 9.00 -8.63 -2.88
CA PRO A 304 7.96 -7.77 -3.43
C PRO A 304 6.61 -8.48 -3.37
N LEU A 305 5.58 -7.73 -3.00
CA LEU A 305 4.21 -8.21 -3.07
C LEU A 305 3.83 -8.37 -4.55
N ILE A 306 3.40 -9.57 -4.91
CA ILE A 306 2.92 -9.92 -6.25
C ILE A 306 1.46 -10.32 -6.11
N GLY A 307 0.60 -9.59 -6.81
CA GLY A 307 -0.82 -9.82 -6.88
C GLY A 307 -1.21 -11.03 -7.71
N GLN A 308 -2.43 -11.50 -7.48
CA GLN A 308 -3.07 -12.53 -8.29
C GLN A 308 -3.97 -11.88 -9.34
N ASP A 309 -3.99 -12.48 -10.53
CA ASP A 309 -4.91 -12.05 -11.59
C ASP A 309 -6.33 -12.46 -11.23
N VAL A 310 -7.28 -11.56 -11.45
CA VAL A 310 -8.69 -11.77 -11.12
C VAL A 310 -9.50 -11.84 -12.42
N PRO A 311 -10.01 -13.03 -12.79
CA PRO A 311 -10.86 -13.19 -13.96
C PRO A 311 -12.30 -12.75 -13.65
N LEU A 312 -12.73 -11.69 -14.31
CA LEU A 312 -14.10 -11.18 -14.25
C LEU A 312 -15.04 -11.97 -15.15
N THR A 313 -16.34 -11.93 -14.83
CA THR A 313 -17.41 -12.54 -15.62
C THR A 313 -17.78 -11.74 -16.88
N ILE A 314 -17.19 -10.56 -17.05
CA ILE A 314 -17.51 -9.63 -18.15
C ILE A 314 -17.10 -10.22 -19.50
N ASN A 315 -18.06 -10.28 -20.43
CA ASN A 315 -17.79 -10.61 -21.83
C ASN A 315 -17.51 -9.31 -22.59
N LEU A 316 -16.26 -9.11 -23.01
CA LEU A 316 -15.83 -7.85 -23.62
C LEU A 316 -16.56 -7.51 -24.93
N PRO A 317 -16.74 -8.44 -25.90
CA PRO A 317 -17.59 -8.18 -27.08
C PRO A 317 -19.02 -7.72 -26.75
N ALA A 318 -19.70 -8.42 -25.83
CA ALA A 318 -21.06 -8.06 -25.43
C ALA A 318 -21.10 -6.70 -24.70
N GLN A 319 -20.09 -6.42 -23.89
CA GLN A 319 -19.92 -5.15 -23.20
C GLN A 319 -19.78 -3.99 -24.19
N VAL A 320 -18.88 -4.12 -25.17
CA VAL A 320 -18.67 -3.11 -26.23
C VAL A 320 -19.96 -2.82 -26.99
N ALA A 321 -20.76 -3.85 -27.28
CA ALA A 321 -22.02 -3.67 -27.96
C ALA A 321 -23.08 -2.97 -27.08
N ALA A 322 -23.12 -3.26 -25.79
CA ALA A 322 -24.02 -2.58 -24.85
C ALA A 322 -23.64 -1.10 -24.65
N ASP A 323 -22.34 -0.81 -24.53
CA ASP A 323 -21.82 0.56 -24.46
C ASP A 323 -22.14 1.33 -25.75
N ALA A 324 -22.00 0.68 -26.92
CA ALA A 324 -22.40 1.25 -28.20
C ALA A 324 -23.92 1.51 -28.30
N ALA A 325 -24.74 0.63 -27.72
CA ALA A 325 -26.20 0.79 -27.69
C ALA A 325 -26.65 1.95 -26.79
N LEU A 326 -25.98 2.18 -25.65
CA LEU A 326 -26.21 3.35 -24.79
C LEU A 326 -25.73 4.66 -25.46
N GLY A 327 -24.61 4.59 -26.19
CA GLY A 327 -24.06 5.73 -26.91
C GLY A 327 -23.79 6.91 -25.98
N LYS A 328 -24.53 8.02 -26.17
CA LYS A 328 -24.38 9.25 -25.36
C LYS A 328 -25.46 9.42 -24.30
N GLN A 329 -26.37 8.46 -24.17
CA GLN A 329 -27.47 8.55 -23.21
C GLN A 329 -26.95 8.31 -21.79
N GLU A 330 -27.49 9.05 -20.83
CA GLU A 330 -27.22 8.80 -19.42
C GLU A 330 -28.07 7.63 -18.95
N GLY A 331 -27.43 6.57 -18.47
CA GLY A 331 -28.13 5.34 -18.15
C GLY A 331 -27.19 4.21 -17.80
N ALA A 332 -27.75 3.01 -17.66
CA ALA A 332 -27.00 1.80 -17.40
C ALA A 332 -27.68 0.60 -18.05
N ILE A 333 -26.87 -0.38 -18.46
CA ILE A 333 -27.32 -1.68 -18.96
C ILE A 333 -26.69 -2.75 -18.08
N VAL A 334 -27.48 -3.75 -17.69
CA VAL A 334 -27.00 -4.93 -16.98
C VAL A 334 -27.50 -6.17 -17.71
N ILE A 335 -26.58 -7.04 -18.09
CA ILE A 335 -26.90 -8.38 -18.60
C ILE A 335 -26.28 -9.38 -17.64
N MET A 336 -27.10 -10.31 -17.17
CA MET A 336 -26.66 -11.36 -16.25
C MET A 336 -27.06 -12.73 -16.76
N ASP A 337 -26.18 -13.70 -16.54
CA ASP A 337 -26.53 -15.09 -16.68
C ASP A 337 -27.49 -15.49 -15.55
N ILE A 338 -28.62 -16.05 -15.95
CA ILE A 338 -29.74 -16.33 -15.05
C ILE A 338 -29.35 -17.47 -14.09
N ALA A 339 -28.68 -18.52 -14.58
CA ALA A 339 -28.40 -19.71 -13.79
C ALA A 339 -27.30 -19.48 -12.74
N SER A 340 -26.18 -18.89 -13.14
CA SER A 340 -25.00 -18.66 -12.30
C SER A 340 -25.05 -17.35 -11.51
N GLY A 341 -25.82 -16.36 -11.98
CA GLY A 341 -25.77 -15.00 -11.48
C GLY A 341 -24.56 -14.19 -11.99
N ALA A 342 -23.80 -14.71 -12.95
CA ALA A 342 -22.65 -14.02 -13.52
C ALA A 342 -23.06 -12.75 -14.25
N ILE A 343 -22.43 -11.63 -13.94
CA ILE A 343 -22.64 -10.37 -14.65
C ILE A 343 -21.82 -10.40 -15.94
N VAL A 344 -22.51 -10.54 -17.07
CA VAL A 344 -21.89 -10.62 -18.40
C VAL A 344 -21.60 -9.23 -18.95
N VAL A 345 -22.51 -8.29 -18.71
CA VAL A 345 -22.38 -6.88 -19.10
C VAL A 345 -22.83 -6.00 -17.94
N MET A 346 -22.05 -4.96 -17.67
CA MET A 346 -22.43 -3.88 -16.77
C MET A 346 -21.91 -2.58 -17.36
N SER A 347 -22.79 -1.80 -17.96
CA SER A 347 -22.49 -0.50 -18.54
C SER A 347 -23.10 0.62 -17.70
N SER A 348 -22.39 1.74 -17.58
CA SER A 348 -22.90 2.97 -16.96
C SER A 348 -22.36 4.18 -17.69
N HIS A 349 -23.25 5.02 -18.23
CA HIS A 349 -22.90 6.26 -18.92
C HIS A 349 -23.40 7.50 -18.16
N PRO A 350 -22.64 8.62 -18.18
CA PRO A 350 -21.36 8.80 -18.86
C PRO A 350 -20.18 8.15 -18.11
N THR A 351 -19.15 7.76 -18.88
CA THR A 351 -17.91 7.13 -18.39
C THR A 351 -16.79 8.17 -18.19
N TYR A 352 -15.63 7.73 -17.72
CA TYR A 352 -14.43 8.56 -17.56
C TYR A 352 -13.16 7.78 -17.96
N ASP A 353 -12.05 8.49 -18.15
CA ASP A 353 -10.75 7.87 -18.42
C ASP A 353 -9.96 7.66 -17.10
N PRO A 354 -9.82 6.41 -16.63
CA PRO A 354 -9.08 6.12 -15.39
C PRO A 354 -7.56 6.30 -15.56
N ASN A 355 -7.02 6.26 -16.78
CA ASN A 355 -5.58 6.46 -17.01
C ASN A 355 -5.14 7.91 -16.79
N ARG A 356 -6.08 8.86 -16.90
CA ARG A 356 -5.85 10.30 -16.69
C ARG A 356 -6.61 10.84 -15.47
N LEU A 357 -6.90 9.96 -14.51
CA LEU A 357 -7.70 10.30 -13.34
C LEU A 357 -7.08 11.43 -12.52
N ASP A 358 -5.76 11.40 -12.31
CA ASP A 358 -5.08 12.39 -11.47
C ASP A 358 -5.15 13.82 -12.04
N GLU A 359 -5.25 13.96 -13.37
CA GLU A 359 -5.42 15.24 -14.07
C GLU A 359 -6.87 15.70 -14.06
N THR A 360 -7.81 14.76 -14.18
CA THR A 360 -9.23 15.04 -14.44
C THR A 360 -10.11 14.99 -13.18
N TRP A 361 -9.60 14.52 -12.05
CA TRP A 361 -10.35 14.30 -10.80
C TRP A 361 -11.24 15.48 -10.38
N ASP A 362 -10.67 16.68 -10.34
CA ASP A 362 -11.41 17.87 -9.91
C ASP A 362 -12.55 18.25 -10.86
N SER A 363 -12.41 17.93 -12.16
CA SER A 363 -13.46 18.11 -13.15
C SER A 363 -14.54 17.04 -13.02
N LEU A 364 -14.15 15.77 -12.85
CA LEU A 364 -15.07 14.63 -12.71
C LEU A 364 -15.94 14.75 -11.46
N ARG A 365 -15.36 15.20 -10.33
CA ARG A 365 -16.09 15.40 -9.07
C ARG A 365 -17.11 16.53 -9.14
N LYS A 366 -16.87 17.54 -9.98
CA LYS A 366 -17.76 18.70 -10.17
C LYS A 366 -18.77 18.50 -11.31
N ASP A 367 -18.59 17.49 -12.16
CA ASP A 367 -19.51 17.21 -13.26
C ASP A 367 -20.87 16.80 -12.69
N LYS A 368 -21.91 17.57 -13.06
CA LYS A 368 -23.30 17.32 -12.66
C LYS A 368 -23.82 15.97 -13.14
N ARG A 369 -23.25 15.45 -14.22
CA ARG A 369 -23.58 14.14 -14.77
C ARG A 369 -22.90 12.99 -14.05
N ALA A 370 -22.19 13.22 -12.93
CA ALA A 370 -21.66 12.18 -12.04
C ALA A 370 -21.05 10.95 -12.77
N PRO A 371 -19.98 11.12 -13.56
CA PRO A 371 -19.38 10.02 -14.34
C PRO A 371 -18.72 8.93 -13.47
N LEU A 372 -18.30 9.27 -12.24
CA LEU A 372 -17.74 8.32 -11.28
C LEU A 372 -18.80 7.38 -10.67
N LEU A 373 -20.09 7.69 -10.83
CA LEU A 373 -21.19 6.90 -10.29
C LEU A 373 -21.46 5.69 -11.19
N ASN A 374 -21.35 4.49 -10.62
CA ASN A 374 -21.81 3.28 -11.30
C ASN A 374 -23.34 3.17 -11.18
N ARG A 375 -24.06 3.61 -12.22
CA ARG A 375 -25.52 3.65 -12.20
C ARG A 375 -26.17 2.27 -12.16
N ALA A 376 -25.49 1.23 -12.63
CA ALA A 376 -26.00 -0.13 -12.59
C ALA A 376 -26.20 -0.65 -11.15
N THR A 377 -25.33 -0.23 -10.22
CA THR A 377 -25.32 -0.72 -8.83
C THR A 377 -25.61 0.35 -7.80
N GLN A 378 -25.39 1.62 -8.10
CA GLN A 378 -25.57 2.77 -7.20
C GLN A 378 -26.63 3.75 -7.69
N GLY A 379 -27.04 3.69 -8.96
CA GLY A 379 -28.11 4.54 -9.47
C GLY A 379 -29.47 4.05 -9.00
N LEU A 380 -30.20 4.86 -8.23
CA LEU A 380 -31.59 4.58 -7.86
C LEU A 380 -32.53 5.24 -8.86
N PHE A 381 -33.30 4.42 -9.56
CA PHE A 381 -34.27 4.87 -10.54
C PHE A 381 -35.68 4.52 -10.09
N PRO A 382 -36.65 5.46 -10.18
CA PRO A 382 -38.05 5.15 -9.93
C PRO A 382 -38.51 4.03 -10.87
N MET A 383 -39.18 3.02 -10.33
CA MET A 383 -39.69 1.89 -11.12
C MET A 383 -40.85 2.28 -12.04
N GLY A 384 -41.55 3.38 -11.74
CA GLY A 384 -42.74 3.79 -12.48
C GLY A 384 -43.79 2.67 -12.51
N ASP A 385 -44.28 2.32 -13.69
CA ASP A 385 -45.28 1.26 -13.84
C ASP A 385 -44.73 -0.15 -13.58
N LEU A 386 -43.41 -0.37 -13.61
CA LEU A 386 -42.82 -1.67 -13.23
C LEU A 386 -43.04 -2.00 -11.75
N ALA A 387 -43.33 -1.00 -10.89
CA ALA A 387 -43.75 -1.21 -9.51
C ALA A 387 -45.00 -2.09 -9.38
N ARG A 388 -45.85 -2.13 -10.42
CA ARG A 388 -47.01 -3.04 -10.50
C ARG A 388 -46.61 -4.50 -10.39
N LEU A 389 -45.45 -4.88 -10.95
CA LEU A 389 -44.96 -6.27 -10.91
C LEU A 389 -44.70 -6.74 -9.48
N VAL A 390 -44.17 -5.86 -8.63
CA VAL A 390 -43.93 -6.17 -7.21
C VAL A 390 -45.27 -6.46 -6.53
N GLY A 391 -46.24 -5.55 -6.67
CA GLY A 391 -47.54 -5.75 -6.04
C GLY A 391 -48.31 -6.95 -6.59
N LEU A 392 -48.22 -7.21 -7.88
CA LEU A 392 -48.82 -8.37 -8.53
C LEU A 392 -48.24 -9.69 -7.97
N MET A 393 -46.91 -9.78 -7.84
CA MET A 393 -46.27 -10.95 -7.22
C MET A 393 -46.73 -11.12 -5.78
N GLY A 394 -46.85 -10.02 -5.02
CA GLY A 394 -47.41 -10.03 -3.66
C GLY A 394 -48.84 -10.56 -3.59
N LEU A 395 -49.72 -10.14 -4.50
CA LEU A 395 -51.09 -10.63 -4.57
C LEU A 395 -51.15 -12.14 -4.85
N TYR A 396 -50.31 -12.64 -5.76
CA TYR A 396 -50.22 -14.06 -6.04
C TYR A 396 -49.69 -14.88 -4.86
N GLU A 397 -48.65 -14.40 -4.16
CA GLU A 397 -48.13 -15.04 -2.95
C GLU A 397 -49.17 -15.07 -1.83
N ALA A 398 -49.91 -13.98 -1.64
CA ALA A 398 -50.96 -13.87 -0.64
C ALA A 398 -52.22 -14.67 -1.00
N GLY A 399 -52.33 -15.21 -2.23
CA GLY A 399 -53.55 -15.83 -2.73
C GLY A 399 -54.73 -14.85 -2.82
N ALA A 400 -54.44 -13.54 -2.93
CA ALA A 400 -55.42 -12.47 -2.98
C ALA A 400 -56.10 -12.37 -4.36
N THR A 401 -57.22 -11.66 -4.42
CA THR A 401 -57.93 -11.38 -5.67
C THR A 401 -57.09 -10.50 -6.59
N VAL A 402 -56.83 -10.98 -7.81
CA VAL A 402 -56.10 -10.24 -8.86
C VAL A 402 -57.10 -9.76 -9.91
N PRO A 403 -57.04 -8.47 -10.33
CA PRO A 403 -57.90 -7.96 -11.40
C PRO A 403 -57.75 -8.77 -12.70
N ALA A 404 -58.82 -8.81 -13.51
CA ALA A 404 -58.81 -9.54 -14.79
C ALA A 404 -57.76 -9.00 -15.78
N ASP A 405 -57.52 -7.68 -15.77
CA ASP A 405 -56.42 -7.04 -16.48
C ASP A 405 -55.54 -6.23 -15.51
N PRO A 406 -54.48 -6.82 -14.95
CA PRO A 406 -53.63 -6.17 -13.96
C PRO A 406 -52.73 -5.07 -14.54
N LEU A 407 -52.50 -5.05 -15.85
CA LEU A 407 -51.61 -4.07 -16.49
C LEU A 407 -52.29 -2.72 -16.68
N THR A 408 -53.61 -2.71 -16.90
CA THR A 408 -54.38 -1.49 -17.17
C THR A 408 -55.17 -0.99 -15.95
N ALA A 409 -55.44 -1.85 -14.96
CA ALA A 409 -56.19 -1.48 -13.76
C ALA A 409 -55.55 -0.28 -13.00
N PRO A 410 -56.35 0.59 -12.34
CA PRO A 410 -55.82 1.62 -11.46
C PRO A 410 -54.96 1.01 -10.34
N LEU A 411 -53.76 1.57 -10.13
CA LEU A 411 -52.76 1.01 -9.20
C LEU A 411 -53.30 0.86 -7.77
N ALA A 412 -54.10 1.83 -7.31
CA ALA A 412 -54.71 1.81 -5.98
C ALA A 412 -55.73 0.67 -5.83
N GLU A 413 -56.55 0.41 -6.84
CA GLU A 413 -57.56 -0.67 -6.82
C GLU A 413 -56.89 -2.04 -6.89
N MET A 414 -55.84 -2.17 -7.71
CA MET A 414 -55.07 -3.40 -7.83
C MET A 414 -54.41 -3.80 -6.49
N LEU A 415 -53.88 -2.82 -5.75
CA LEU A 415 -53.09 -3.07 -4.54
C LEU A 415 -53.90 -3.03 -3.25
N ALA A 416 -55.16 -2.57 -3.29
CA ALA A 416 -56.05 -2.56 -2.13
C ALA A 416 -56.15 -3.91 -1.39
N PRO A 417 -56.21 -5.07 -2.08
CA PRO A 417 -56.24 -6.38 -1.40
C PRO A 417 -54.92 -6.77 -0.72
N LEU A 418 -53.79 -6.23 -1.18
CA LEU A 418 -52.46 -6.52 -0.64
C LEU A 418 -52.12 -5.64 0.56
N GLY A 419 -52.59 -4.39 0.53
CA GLY A 419 -52.22 -3.36 1.50
C GLY A 419 -50.77 -2.90 1.36
N GLU A 420 -50.42 -1.85 2.08
CA GLU A 420 -49.10 -1.23 2.06
C GLU A 420 -48.03 -2.14 2.68
N GLU A 421 -48.33 -2.79 3.81
CA GLU A 421 -47.43 -3.73 4.47
C GLU A 421 -47.13 -4.96 3.59
N GLY A 422 -48.15 -5.49 2.90
CA GLY A 422 -47.97 -6.61 1.98
C GLY A 422 -47.09 -6.24 0.78
N TYR A 423 -47.22 -5.02 0.27
CA TYR A 423 -46.35 -4.51 -0.78
C TYR A 423 -44.88 -4.40 -0.32
N LEU A 424 -44.66 -3.80 0.85
CA LEU A 424 -43.31 -3.69 1.44
C LEU A 424 -42.70 -5.06 1.73
N ALA A 425 -43.48 -5.99 2.28
CA ALA A 425 -43.05 -7.36 2.54
C ALA A 425 -42.60 -8.06 1.25
N THR A 426 -43.35 -7.87 0.15
CA THR A 426 -42.98 -8.44 -1.16
C THR A 426 -41.69 -7.80 -1.68
N ALA A 427 -41.55 -6.48 -1.59
CA ALA A 427 -40.33 -5.79 -2.00
C ALA A 427 -39.09 -6.27 -1.21
N HIS A 428 -39.26 -6.53 0.08
CA HIS A 428 -38.22 -7.13 0.93
C HIS A 428 -37.88 -8.58 0.54
N GLN A 429 -38.88 -9.41 0.22
CA GLN A 429 -38.69 -10.79 -0.24
C GLN A 429 -37.93 -10.85 -1.57
N LEU A 430 -38.23 -9.93 -2.48
CA LEU A 430 -37.53 -9.76 -3.76
C LEU A 430 -36.11 -9.18 -3.60
N GLY A 431 -35.69 -8.88 -2.37
CA GLY A 431 -34.35 -8.39 -2.06
C GLY A 431 -34.07 -6.97 -2.53
N LEU A 432 -35.11 -6.18 -2.84
CA LEU A 432 -34.96 -4.81 -3.35
C LEU A 432 -34.36 -3.84 -2.35
N SER A 433 -34.52 -4.11 -1.05
CA SER A 433 -34.03 -3.26 0.04
C SER A 433 -32.73 -3.76 0.67
N ARG A 434 -32.18 -4.90 0.19
CA ARG A 434 -31.04 -5.57 0.85
C ARG A 434 -29.73 -5.15 0.21
N PHE A 435 -28.69 -5.05 1.04
CA PHE A 435 -27.33 -4.93 0.54
C PHE A 435 -26.87 -6.27 -0.05
N LEU A 436 -26.15 -6.21 -1.17
CA LEU A 436 -25.61 -7.39 -1.84
C LEU A 436 -24.13 -7.57 -1.47
N PRO A 437 -23.78 -8.57 -0.66
CA PRO A 437 -22.41 -8.72 -0.16
C PRO A 437 -21.41 -9.11 -1.24
N SER A 438 -21.84 -9.82 -2.29
CA SER A 438 -20.97 -10.27 -3.38
C SER A 438 -20.64 -9.18 -4.41
N LEU A 439 -21.47 -8.14 -4.49
CA LEU A 439 -21.29 -7.01 -5.38
C LEU A 439 -21.90 -5.77 -4.70
N PRO A 440 -21.09 -4.87 -4.13
CA PRO A 440 -21.57 -3.71 -3.41
C PRO A 440 -22.56 -2.89 -4.24
N SER A 441 -23.81 -2.82 -3.78
CA SER A 441 -24.90 -2.09 -4.42
C SER A 441 -25.64 -1.23 -3.41
N GLN A 442 -26.19 -0.12 -3.88
CA GLN A 442 -27.06 0.72 -3.06
C GLN A 442 -28.38 -0.03 -2.79
N PRO A 443 -28.84 -0.12 -1.53
CA PRO A 443 -30.17 -0.66 -1.24
C PRO A 443 -31.23 0.20 -1.93
N GLY A 444 -32.28 -0.44 -2.44
CA GLY A 444 -33.42 0.27 -3.02
C GLY A 444 -34.13 1.14 -1.98
N LEU A 445 -34.70 2.25 -2.44
CA LEU A 445 -35.53 3.13 -1.64
C LEU A 445 -36.97 2.63 -1.71
N LEU A 446 -37.46 2.10 -0.59
CA LEU A 446 -38.85 1.68 -0.47
C LEU A 446 -39.79 2.88 -0.26
N PRO A 447 -41.05 2.80 -0.71
CA PRO A 447 -42.05 3.83 -0.43
C PRO A 447 -42.26 4.04 1.06
N ASP A 448 -42.38 5.29 1.48
CA ASP A 448 -42.78 5.65 2.85
C ASP A 448 -44.27 6.02 2.90
N PHE A 449 -45.10 5.00 3.10
CA PHE A 449 -46.55 5.17 3.15
C PHE A 449 -47.03 6.01 4.35
N ASN A 450 -46.26 6.08 5.45
CA ASN A 450 -46.62 6.88 6.62
C ASN A 450 -46.58 8.40 6.32
N HIS A 451 -45.81 8.83 5.33
CA HIS A 451 -45.63 10.23 4.93
C HIS A 451 -46.18 10.51 3.52
N GLN A 452 -47.32 9.90 3.15
CA GLN A 452 -48.00 10.09 1.86
C GLN A 452 -47.22 9.56 0.63
N GLY A 453 -46.22 8.69 0.83
CA GLY A 453 -45.53 8.01 -0.25
C GLY A 453 -46.46 7.08 -1.01
N THR A 454 -46.20 6.93 -2.30
CA THR A 454 -46.94 6.05 -3.20
C THR A 454 -46.06 4.91 -3.67
N VAL A 455 -46.69 3.84 -4.16
CA VAL A 455 -46.00 2.68 -4.76
C VAL A 455 -45.03 3.08 -5.89
N ARG A 456 -45.27 4.23 -6.54
CA ARG A 456 -44.41 4.78 -7.60
C ARG A 456 -43.09 5.34 -7.08
N ASP A 457 -42.99 5.61 -5.78
CA ASP A 457 -41.77 6.12 -5.14
C ASP A 457 -40.76 5.00 -4.87
N LEU A 458 -41.12 3.74 -5.17
CA LEU A 458 -40.16 2.64 -5.16
C LEU A 458 -39.06 2.91 -6.20
N ALA A 459 -37.85 3.12 -5.71
CA ALA A 459 -36.67 3.30 -6.55
C ALA A 459 -35.64 2.19 -6.30
N VAL A 460 -35.14 1.58 -7.37
CA VAL A 460 -34.21 0.46 -7.30
C VAL A 460 -33.10 0.63 -8.33
N THR A 461 -32.07 -0.19 -8.22
CA THR A 461 -30.95 -0.22 -9.16
C THR A 461 -31.28 -1.10 -10.36
N PRO A 462 -30.69 -0.85 -11.54
CA PRO A 462 -30.81 -1.74 -12.70
C PRO A 462 -30.41 -3.18 -12.37
N LEU A 463 -29.42 -3.38 -11.48
CA LEU A 463 -29.05 -4.70 -10.99
C LEU A 463 -30.19 -5.38 -10.20
N HIS A 464 -30.90 -4.66 -9.33
CA HIS A 464 -32.05 -5.24 -8.63
C HIS A 464 -33.13 -5.70 -9.62
N LEU A 465 -33.41 -4.91 -10.64
CA LEU A 465 -34.36 -5.27 -11.70
C LEU A 465 -33.93 -6.51 -12.48
N ALA A 466 -32.65 -6.57 -12.89
CA ALA A 466 -32.11 -7.73 -13.59
C ALA A 466 -32.26 -9.02 -12.76
N ARG A 467 -32.04 -8.93 -11.44
CA ARG A 467 -32.20 -10.07 -10.53
C ARG A 467 -33.64 -10.50 -10.37
N VAL A 468 -34.58 -9.57 -10.26
CA VAL A 468 -36.02 -9.89 -10.19
C VAL A 468 -36.48 -10.53 -11.49
N ALA A 469 -36.07 -10.00 -12.65
CA ALA A 469 -36.35 -10.59 -13.95
C ALA A 469 -35.78 -12.03 -14.05
N ALA A 470 -34.54 -12.24 -13.62
CA ALA A 470 -33.93 -13.57 -13.57
C ALA A 470 -34.68 -14.53 -12.63
N ALA A 471 -35.21 -14.05 -11.50
CA ALA A 471 -35.99 -14.88 -10.59
C ALA A 471 -37.32 -15.37 -11.18
N LEU A 472 -37.93 -14.61 -12.10
CA LEU A 472 -39.14 -15.05 -12.80
C LEU A 472 -38.88 -16.28 -13.69
N GLU A 473 -37.66 -16.38 -14.24
CA GLU A 473 -37.19 -17.53 -15.03
C GLU A 473 -36.68 -18.68 -14.14
N LEU A 474 -36.11 -18.38 -12.96
CA LEU A 474 -35.60 -19.36 -11.99
C LEU A 474 -36.63 -19.81 -10.95
N GLU A 475 -37.89 -19.98 -11.35
CA GLU A 475 -38.96 -20.49 -10.47
C GLU A 475 -39.07 -19.73 -9.12
N GLY A 476 -38.79 -18.43 -9.12
CA GLY A 476 -38.86 -17.59 -7.93
C GLY A 476 -37.60 -17.56 -7.06
N ARG A 477 -36.49 -18.11 -7.54
CA ARG A 477 -35.19 -18.03 -6.86
C ARG A 477 -34.38 -16.85 -7.38
N LEU A 478 -33.94 -15.96 -6.49
CA LEU A 478 -33.07 -14.85 -6.84
C LEU A 478 -31.62 -15.33 -6.98
N PRO A 479 -30.97 -15.12 -8.13
CA PRO A 479 -29.54 -15.35 -8.26
C PRO A 479 -28.75 -14.32 -7.44
N THR A 480 -27.63 -14.78 -6.87
CA THR A 480 -26.61 -13.93 -6.24
C THR A 480 -25.69 -13.40 -7.35
N PRO A 481 -25.60 -12.08 -7.56
CA PRO A 481 -24.79 -11.54 -8.63
C PRO A 481 -23.31 -11.72 -8.31
N ILE A 482 -22.54 -12.21 -9.28
CA ILE A 482 -21.08 -12.38 -9.17
C ILE A 482 -20.38 -11.62 -10.31
N LEU A 483 -19.27 -10.96 -9.98
CA LEU A 483 -18.43 -10.26 -10.96
C LEU A 483 -17.13 -10.99 -11.26
N SER A 484 -16.72 -11.94 -10.43
CA SER A 484 -15.52 -12.75 -10.63
C SER A 484 -15.89 -14.22 -10.80
N LEU A 485 -15.21 -14.90 -11.72
CA LEU A 485 -15.30 -16.35 -11.92
C LEU A 485 -14.76 -17.15 -10.73
N THR A 486 -13.98 -16.51 -9.84
CA THR A 486 -13.47 -17.14 -8.62
C THR A 486 -14.48 -17.13 -7.47
N THR A 487 -15.53 -16.30 -7.57
CA THR A 487 -16.55 -16.17 -6.53
C THR A 487 -17.66 -17.18 -6.81
N PRO A 488 -17.99 -18.08 -5.86
CA PRO A 488 -19.07 -19.03 -6.07
C PRO A 488 -20.41 -18.30 -6.20
N GLY A 489 -21.17 -18.65 -7.24
CA GLY A 489 -22.56 -18.22 -7.40
C GLY A 489 -23.48 -18.86 -6.37
N GLY A 490 -24.72 -18.40 -6.32
CA GLY A 490 -25.74 -18.94 -5.42
C GLY A 490 -27.13 -18.46 -5.79
N GLN A 491 -28.14 -19.08 -5.19
CA GLN A 491 -29.53 -18.72 -5.42
C GLN A 491 -30.33 -18.81 -4.12
N THR A 492 -31.07 -17.75 -3.80
CA THR A 492 -31.93 -17.69 -2.62
C THR A 492 -33.40 -17.73 -3.02
N PRO A 493 -34.24 -18.57 -2.40
CA PRO A 493 -35.69 -18.55 -2.66
C PRO A 493 -36.25 -17.17 -2.25
N ALA A 494 -37.09 -16.60 -3.11
CA ALA A 494 -37.70 -15.29 -2.89
C ALA A 494 -39.23 -15.34 -2.97
N ILE A 495 -39.75 -15.93 -4.04
CA ILE A 495 -41.18 -16.13 -4.28
C ILE A 495 -41.44 -17.59 -4.67
N SER A 496 -42.69 -18.03 -4.63
CA SER A 496 -43.05 -19.39 -5.02
C SER A 496 -42.92 -19.61 -6.54
N PRO A 497 -42.63 -20.85 -6.98
CA PRO A 497 -42.60 -21.20 -8.41
C PRO A 497 -43.91 -20.90 -9.15
N VAL A 498 -45.04 -20.98 -8.45
CA VAL A 498 -46.36 -20.70 -9.03
C VAL A 498 -46.51 -19.21 -9.32
N THR A 499 -46.13 -18.36 -8.37
CA THR A 499 -46.13 -16.90 -8.55
C THR A 499 -45.21 -16.47 -9.67
N ALA A 500 -43.97 -16.98 -9.70
CA ALA A 500 -43.00 -16.68 -10.75
C ALA A 500 -43.56 -16.99 -12.15
N ARG A 501 -44.14 -18.20 -12.34
CA ARG A 501 -44.76 -18.58 -13.61
C ARG A 501 -45.94 -17.71 -13.99
N ARG A 502 -46.81 -17.35 -13.04
CA ARG A 502 -47.98 -16.49 -13.31
C ARG A 502 -47.56 -15.07 -13.68
N ALA A 503 -46.60 -14.50 -12.96
CA ALA A 503 -46.07 -13.17 -13.25
C ALA A 503 -45.34 -13.13 -14.60
N ARG A 504 -44.62 -14.20 -14.97
CA ARG A 504 -43.92 -14.32 -16.26
C ARG A 504 -44.85 -14.24 -17.46
N VAL A 505 -46.03 -14.87 -17.41
CA VAL A 505 -47.00 -14.87 -18.52
C VAL A 505 -47.51 -13.46 -18.85
N LEU A 506 -47.48 -12.55 -17.89
CA LEU A 506 -47.93 -11.16 -18.06
C LEU A 506 -46.84 -10.25 -18.65
N LEU A 507 -45.60 -10.70 -18.70
CA LEU A 507 -44.55 -10.02 -19.44
C LEU A 507 -44.64 -10.47 -20.91
N THR A 508 -44.93 -9.52 -21.80
CA THR A 508 -44.90 -9.78 -23.25
C THR A 508 -43.50 -10.29 -23.61
N PRO A 509 -43.36 -11.44 -24.30
CA PRO A 509 -42.07 -11.83 -24.84
C PRO A 509 -41.60 -10.71 -25.76
N VAL A 510 -40.44 -10.12 -25.45
CA VAL A 510 -39.76 -9.23 -26.38
C VAL A 510 -39.31 -10.10 -27.54
N ASP A 511 -39.63 -9.71 -28.78
CA ASP A 511 -39.32 -10.46 -29.99
C ASP A 511 -37.91 -11.06 -29.95
N GLU A 512 -37.78 -12.32 -30.39
CA GLU A 512 -36.55 -13.13 -30.46
C GLU A 512 -35.39 -12.49 -31.26
N GLN A 513 -35.56 -11.28 -31.80
CA GLN A 513 -34.53 -10.54 -32.54
C GLN A 513 -33.35 -10.06 -31.67
N ILE A 514 -33.42 -10.15 -30.33
CA ILE A 514 -32.29 -9.86 -29.42
C ILE A 514 -31.34 -11.08 -29.25
N ILE A 515 -31.71 -12.27 -29.74
CA ILE A 515 -30.92 -13.52 -29.61
C ILE A 515 -29.55 -13.46 -30.33
N GLY A 516 -29.29 -12.42 -31.13
CA GLY A 516 -27.97 -12.18 -31.72
C GLY A 516 -26.82 -11.97 -30.72
N PHE A 517 -27.10 -11.75 -29.43
CA PHE A 517 -26.07 -11.48 -28.41
C PHE A 517 -25.58 -12.70 -27.61
N SER A 518 -26.30 -13.83 -27.61
CA SER A 518 -25.86 -15.04 -26.86
C SER A 518 -25.17 -16.09 -27.75
N GLY A 519 -25.08 -15.84 -29.06
CA GLY A 519 -24.56 -16.78 -30.06
C GLY A 519 -23.28 -16.38 -30.78
N GLN A 520 -22.59 -15.30 -30.37
CA GLN A 520 -21.27 -14.92 -30.92
C GLN A 520 -20.21 -14.73 -29.84
#